data_AF-A0A2N0QLY5-F1
#
_entry.id   AF-A0A2N0QLY5-F1
#
_cell.length_a   1.000
_cell.length_b   1.000
_cell.length_c   1.000
_cell.angle_alpha   90.00
_cell.angle_beta   90.00
_cell.angle_gamma   90.00
#
_symmetry.space_group_name_H-M   'P 1'
#
loop_
_entity.id
_entity.type
_entity.pdbx_description
1 polymer ?
#
loop_
_entity_poly.entity_id
_entity_poly.type
_entity_poly.pdbx_seq_one_letter_code
_entity_poly.pdbx_strand_id
1 'polypeptide(L)'
;MRGGNSMAPRRIEKANFPGMKGYDKKRLNKLLMYLNANNLYGWAMIQHLPTGGFRWLDLKDLPNFRTISPTAKRGSVWEVKLKYPKKLHPSHSDFPLCPERRIVTREELSLEQDNMIEKLSNGKFAETEKLVATLETKDRYILHYTNLQQCLNLGMELEHVYRVLEFDQLPWLEPYIMGNTQRRRNAKNDFERDLWKLMNNAVFGKTMEDVRRRKRIDLVRPIGEENCLRKMLADPALVGQKIFYALN
;
A
#
# COMPACT_ATOMS: atom_id res chain seq x y z
N MET A 1 -3.88 1.06 -6.63
CA MET A 1 -3.57 1.43 -5.22
C MET A 1 -2.68 0.39 -4.58
N ARG A 2 -1.94 0.76 -3.53
CA ARG A 2 -0.92 -0.06 -2.87
C ARG A 2 -1.28 -0.23 -1.39
N GLY A 3 -0.94 -1.38 -0.81
CA GLY A 3 -1.15 -1.67 0.61
C GLY A 3 -0.05 -1.12 1.50
N GLY A 4 -0.04 -1.54 2.77
CA GLY A 4 1.03 -1.22 3.71
C GLY A 4 2.37 -1.83 3.25
N ASN A 5 3.45 -1.07 3.38
CA ASN A 5 4.78 -1.57 3.12
C ASN A 5 5.24 -2.44 4.30
N SER A 6 5.70 -3.65 4.01
CA SER A 6 6.30 -4.56 4.99
C SER A 6 7.67 -4.95 4.48
N MET A 7 8.71 -4.57 5.23
CA MET A 7 10.08 -4.74 4.80
C MET A 7 10.98 -5.04 6.00
N ALA A 8 11.90 -5.99 5.80
CA ALA A 8 12.86 -6.43 6.81
C ALA A 8 14.28 -6.40 6.20
N PRO A 9 14.91 -5.22 6.16
CA PRO A 9 16.17 -5.04 5.43
C PRO A 9 17.32 -5.81 6.09
N ARG A 10 17.26 -5.95 7.42
CA ARG A 10 18.15 -6.79 8.23
C ARG A 10 17.35 -7.94 8.83
N ARG A 11 17.77 -9.17 8.54
CA ARG A 11 17.03 -10.38 8.95
C ARG A 11 17.25 -10.78 10.41
N ILE A 12 18.43 -10.52 10.96
CA ILE A 12 18.77 -10.88 12.34
C ILE A 12 19.55 -9.73 12.95
N GLU A 13 19.04 -9.20 14.06
CA GLU A 13 19.77 -8.29 14.91
C GLU A 13 19.63 -8.71 16.37
N LYS A 14 20.72 -8.63 17.13
CA LYS A 14 20.76 -9.02 18.54
C LYS A 14 21.17 -7.83 19.40
N ALA A 15 20.41 -7.58 20.47
CA ALA A 15 20.82 -6.65 21.51
C ALA A 15 22.03 -7.19 22.27
N ASN A 16 22.89 -6.29 22.75
CA ASN A 16 24.02 -6.59 23.62
C ASN A 16 24.07 -5.51 24.70
N PHE A 17 23.54 -5.78 25.90
CA PHE A 17 23.49 -4.79 26.97
C PHE A 17 23.80 -5.45 28.33
N PRO A 18 24.52 -4.77 29.25
CA PRO A 18 24.81 -5.31 30.57
C PRO A 18 23.55 -5.81 31.29
N GLY A 19 23.60 -7.02 31.82
CA GLY A 19 22.47 -7.64 32.54
C GLY A 19 21.56 -8.53 31.70
N MET A 20 21.73 -8.58 30.37
CA MET A 20 21.04 -9.56 29.52
C MET A 20 21.74 -10.92 29.52
N LYS A 21 20.96 -12.00 29.46
CA LYS A 21 21.48 -13.37 29.27
C LYS A 21 22.23 -13.45 27.93
N GLY A 22 23.51 -13.82 27.97
CA GLY A 22 24.38 -13.87 26.79
C GLY A 22 25.07 -12.55 26.42
N TYR A 23 25.10 -11.57 27.34
CA TYR A 23 25.89 -10.34 27.20
C TYR A 23 27.39 -10.65 27.02
N ASP A 24 28.00 -10.00 26.04
CA ASP A 24 29.44 -10.10 25.76
C ASP A 24 30.11 -8.74 25.98
N LYS A 25 30.94 -8.65 27.02
CA LYS A 25 31.73 -7.46 27.36
C LYS A 25 32.71 -7.04 26.25
N LYS A 26 33.06 -7.94 25.32
CA LYS A 26 33.97 -7.65 24.19
C LYS A 26 33.24 -7.03 23.00
N ARG A 27 31.91 -7.04 22.99
CA ARG A 27 31.09 -6.44 21.93
C ARG A 27 30.54 -5.09 22.38
N LEU A 28 30.34 -4.19 21.43
CA LEU A 28 29.71 -2.89 21.68
C LEU A 28 28.32 -3.06 22.27
N ASN A 29 27.95 -2.14 23.16
CA ASN A 29 26.59 -2.08 23.68
C ASN A 29 25.62 -1.74 22.55
N LYS A 30 24.56 -2.54 22.41
CA LYS A 30 23.56 -2.43 21.35
C LYS A 30 22.16 -2.62 21.94
N LEU A 31 21.31 -1.62 21.74
CA LEU A 31 19.90 -1.63 22.12
C LEU A 31 19.05 -1.76 20.86
N LEU A 32 17.91 -2.44 20.98
CA LEU A 32 16.91 -2.54 19.93
C LEU A 32 15.71 -1.69 20.34
N MET A 33 15.25 -0.83 19.44
CA MET A 33 14.11 0.04 19.68
C MET A 33 12.93 -0.44 18.85
N TYR A 34 11.77 -0.56 19.50
CA TYR A 34 10.50 -0.85 18.84
C TYR A 34 9.66 0.44 18.77
N LEU A 35 9.36 0.88 17.56
CA LEU A 35 8.51 2.03 17.30
C LEU A 35 7.21 1.56 16.64
N ASN A 36 6.08 2.10 17.11
CA ASN A 36 4.78 1.85 16.52
C ASN A 36 3.99 3.15 16.41
N ALA A 37 3.42 3.40 15.24
CA ALA A 37 2.60 4.57 15.01
C ALA A 37 1.19 4.35 15.60
N ASN A 38 0.78 5.26 16.49
CA ASN A 38 -0.57 5.24 17.02
C ASN A 38 -1.57 5.74 15.95
N ASN A 39 -2.52 4.88 15.58
CA ASN A 39 -3.62 5.22 14.66
C ASN A 39 -3.13 5.77 13.30
N LEU A 40 -2.17 5.08 12.67
CA LEU A 40 -1.56 5.50 11.40
C LEU A 40 -2.59 5.85 10.30
N TYR A 41 -3.58 4.98 10.07
CA TYR A 41 -4.64 5.25 9.09
C TYR A 41 -5.52 6.44 9.49
N GLY A 42 -5.84 6.58 10.78
CA GLY A 42 -6.56 7.75 11.28
C GLY A 42 -5.81 9.06 11.00
N TRP A 43 -4.50 9.09 11.25
CA TRP A 43 -3.67 10.26 10.94
C TRP A 43 -3.65 10.59 9.44
N ALA A 44 -3.62 9.58 8.58
CA ALA A 44 -3.71 9.79 7.13
C ALA A 44 -5.11 10.28 6.70
N MET A 45 -6.17 9.81 7.34
CA MET A 45 -7.55 10.18 7.01
C MET A 45 -7.94 11.60 7.44
N ILE A 46 -7.23 12.22 8.41
CA ILE A 46 -7.48 13.62 8.78
C ILE A 46 -6.77 14.63 7.85
N GLN A 47 -5.94 14.16 6.91
CA GLN A 47 -5.29 15.04 5.94
C GLN A 47 -6.30 15.59 4.93
N HIS A 48 -5.89 16.56 4.12
CA HIS A 48 -6.73 17.01 3.00
C HIS A 48 -6.76 15.91 1.93
N LEU A 49 -7.93 15.34 1.71
CA LEU A 49 -8.16 14.24 0.79
C LEU A 49 -9.02 14.70 -0.41
N PRO A 50 -8.87 14.05 -1.58
CA PRO A 50 -9.68 14.37 -2.75
C PRO A 50 -11.19 14.29 -2.45
N THR A 51 -11.94 15.30 -2.92
CA THR A 51 -13.40 15.35 -2.80
C THR A 51 -14.10 15.33 -4.16
N GLY A 52 -13.51 15.93 -5.19
CA GLY A 52 -14.15 16.09 -6.49
C GLY A 52 -13.36 17.00 -7.43
N GLY A 53 -14.05 17.54 -8.45
CA GLY A 53 -13.45 18.51 -9.37
C GLY A 53 -12.33 17.95 -10.24
N PHE A 54 -12.31 16.63 -10.46
CA PHE A 54 -11.25 15.93 -11.16
C PHE A 54 -11.08 16.44 -12.60
N ARG A 55 -9.87 16.90 -12.94
CA ARG A 55 -9.53 17.30 -14.31
C ARG A 55 -8.09 16.94 -14.65
N TRP A 56 -7.86 16.57 -15.90
CA TRP A 56 -6.53 16.42 -16.45
C TRP A 56 -5.94 17.80 -16.74
N LEU A 57 -4.68 18.01 -16.39
CA LEU A 57 -3.95 19.23 -16.72
C LEU A 57 -3.14 19.07 -18.00
N ASP A 58 -2.96 20.17 -18.73
CA ASP A 58 -1.98 20.24 -19.81
C ASP A 58 -0.57 20.25 -19.22
N LEU A 59 0.32 19.43 -19.78
CA LEU A 59 1.71 19.34 -19.34
C LEU A 59 2.52 20.62 -19.64
N LYS A 60 2.05 21.46 -20.55
CA LYS A 60 2.66 22.76 -20.86
C LYS A 60 2.48 23.77 -19.73
N ASP A 61 1.38 23.67 -19.00
CA ASP A 61 0.94 24.64 -17.98
C ASP A 61 0.73 23.98 -16.62
N LEU A 62 1.77 23.31 -16.11
CA LEU A 62 1.70 22.64 -14.82
C LEU A 62 1.94 23.62 -13.65
N PRO A 63 1.16 23.53 -12.56
CA PRO A 63 1.43 24.30 -11.37
C PRO A 63 2.75 23.87 -10.74
N ASN A 64 3.44 24.80 -10.07
CA ASN A 64 4.62 24.45 -9.29
C ASN A 64 4.22 23.62 -8.06
N PHE A 65 4.20 22.31 -8.23
CA PHE A 65 3.76 21.39 -7.18
C PHE A 65 4.67 21.42 -5.95
N ARG A 66 5.92 21.90 -6.05
CA ARG A 66 6.86 21.96 -4.91
C ARG A 66 6.41 22.92 -3.82
N THR A 67 5.59 23.90 -4.17
CA THR A 67 5.12 24.95 -3.25
C THR A 67 3.68 24.77 -2.81
N ILE A 68 2.97 23.76 -3.34
CA ILE A 68 1.58 23.48 -2.95
C ILE A 68 1.58 22.99 -1.50
N SER A 69 0.87 23.71 -0.63
CA SER A 69 0.67 23.30 0.76
C SER A 69 -0.13 21.98 0.84
N PRO A 70 0.19 21.07 1.78
CA PRO A 70 -0.66 19.93 2.12
C PRO A 70 -2.12 20.29 2.44
N THR A 71 -2.38 21.55 2.84
CA THR A 71 -3.72 22.09 3.18
C THR A 71 -4.33 22.97 2.09
N ALA A 72 -3.74 22.98 0.88
CA ALA A 72 -4.28 23.75 -0.23
C ALA A 72 -5.69 23.25 -0.61
N LYS A 73 -6.52 24.14 -1.18
CA LYS A 73 -7.86 23.77 -1.67
C LYS A 73 -7.82 22.78 -2.84
N ARG A 74 -6.71 22.77 -3.58
CA ARG A 74 -6.47 21.89 -4.73
C ARG A 74 -5.24 21.04 -4.50
N GLY A 75 -5.36 19.76 -4.84
CA GLY A 75 -4.28 18.79 -4.86
C GLY A 75 -4.14 18.17 -6.25
N SER A 76 -3.14 17.32 -6.39
CA SER A 76 -2.92 16.59 -7.65
C SER A 76 -2.29 15.22 -7.44
N VAL A 77 -2.56 14.31 -8.37
CA VAL A 77 -1.91 13.01 -8.52
C VAL A 77 -1.11 13.03 -9.81
N TRP A 78 0.13 12.55 -9.72
CA TRP A 78 1.13 12.64 -10.77
C TRP A 78 1.50 11.24 -11.22
N GLU A 79 1.54 11.01 -12.53
CA GLU A 79 2.19 9.85 -13.13
C GLU A 79 3.54 10.29 -13.69
N VAL A 80 4.63 9.78 -13.10
CA VAL A 80 5.97 10.32 -13.32
C VAL A 80 7.01 9.23 -13.48
N LYS A 81 8.14 9.58 -14.08
CA LYS A 81 9.38 8.82 -14.00
C LYS A 81 10.28 9.45 -12.93
N LEU A 82 10.59 8.69 -11.88
CA LEU A 82 11.43 9.10 -10.76
C LEU A 82 12.70 8.26 -10.75
N LYS A 83 13.82 8.90 -11.08
CA LYS A 83 15.13 8.26 -10.96
C LYS A 83 15.51 8.11 -9.51
N TYR A 84 16.12 6.97 -9.21
CA TYR A 84 16.70 6.65 -7.91
C TYR A 84 18.23 6.71 -8.03
N PRO A 85 18.88 7.82 -7.64
CA PRO A 85 20.33 7.93 -7.72
C PRO A 85 21.05 6.90 -6.85
N LYS A 86 22.08 6.24 -7.40
CA LYS A 86 22.89 5.24 -6.69
C LYS A 86 23.49 5.76 -5.37
N LYS A 87 23.79 7.07 -5.30
CA LYS A 87 24.27 7.74 -4.08
C LYS A 87 23.33 7.62 -2.87
N LEU A 88 22.03 7.42 -3.11
CA LEU A 88 21.01 7.27 -2.05
C LEU A 88 20.86 5.83 -1.56
N HIS A 89 21.43 4.84 -2.27
CA HIS A 89 21.21 3.44 -1.94
C HIS A 89 21.65 3.08 -0.52
N PRO A 90 22.82 3.55 -0.01
CA PRO A 90 23.23 3.24 1.35
C PRO A 90 22.33 3.87 2.42
N SER A 91 21.81 5.08 2.18
CA SER A 91 20.96 5.78 3.15
C SER A 91 19.51 5.31 3.14
N HIS A 92 19.03 4.77 2.00
CA HIS A 92 17.65 4.36 1.82
C HIS A 92 17.45 2.85 1.81
N SER A 93 18.51 2.04 1.98
CA SER A 93 18.41 0.58 1.98
C SER A 93 17.42 0.05 3.02
N ASP A 94 17.33 0.75 4.16
CA ASP A 94 16.45 0.36 5.26
C ASP A 94 15.00 0.78 5.04
N PHE A 95 14.70 1.75 4.17
CA PHE A 95 13.34 2.18 3.84
C PHE A 95 13.27 2.74 2.40
N PRO A 96 13.33 1.89 1.35
CA PRO A 96 13.22 2.36 -0.02
C PRO A 96 11.87 3.04 -0.28
N LEU A 97 11.92 4.18 -0.95
CA LEU A 97 10.74 4.95 -1.35
C LEU A 97 10.00 4.29 -2.51
N CYS A 98 8.73 4.67 -2.66
CA CYS A 98 7.89 4.30 -3.81
C CYS A 98 7.82 2.77 -4.06
N PRO A 99 7.30 1.96 -3.10
CA PRO A 99 7.12 0.54 -3.34
C PRO A 99 6.18 0.29 -4.52
N GLU A 100 6.37 -0.81 -5.23
CA GLU A 100 5.60 -1.16 -6.42
C GLU A 100 5.11 -2.60 -6.40
N ARG A 101 4.01 -2.86 -7.09
CA ARG A 101 3.51 -4.22 -7.25
C ARG A 101 4.22 -4.82 -8.45
N ARG A 102 4.95 -5.91 -8.24
CA ARG A 102 5.57 -6.68 -9.32
C ARG A 102 5.71 -8.14 -8.93
N ILE A 103 5.87 -8.98 -9.94
CA ILE A 103 6.25 -10.38 -9.74
C ILE A 103 7.75 -10.38 -9.42
N VAL A 104 8.13 -11.16 -8.40
CA VAL A 104 9.53 -11.42 -8.05
C VAL A 104 9.86 -12.80 -8.56
N THR A 105 10.85 -12.90 -9.44
CA THR A 105 11.26 -14.18 -10.04
C THR A 105 12.25 -14.90 -9.11
N ARG A 106 12.50 -16.20 -9.36
CA ARG A 106 13.41 -16.99 -8.52
C ARG A 106 14.85 -16.50 -8.62
N GLU A 107 15.25 -15.95 -9.77
CA GLU A 107 16.59 -15.43 -10.06
C GLU A 107 16.92 -14.16 -9.25
N GLU A 108 15.89 -13.42 -8.81
CA GLU A 108 16.05 -12.23 -7.98
C GLU A 108 16.22 -12.57 -6.49
N LEU A 109 16.06 -13.84 -6.10
CA LEU A 109 16.15 -14.26 -4.71
C LEU A 109 17.60 -14.38 -4.26
N SER A 110 17.83 -14.05 -2.99
CA SER A 110 19.13 -14.33 -2.35
C SER A 110 19.33 -15.83 -2.17
N LEU A 111 20.59 -16.27 -2.13
CA LEU A 111 20.94 -17.66 -1.89
C LEU A 111 20.28 -18.23 -0.62
N GLU A 112 20.14 -17.41 0.42
CA GLU A 112 19.46 -17.80 1.66
C GLU A 112 17.95 -17.95 1.48
N GLN A 113 17.31 -17.15 0.62
CA GLN A 113 15.89 -17.31 0.30
C GLN A 113 15.66 -18.60 -0.46
N ASP A 114 16.53 -18.91 -1.43
CA ASP A 114 16.45 -20.14 -2.20
C ASP A 114 16.63 -21.37 -1.30
N ASN A 115 17.64 -21.35 -0.43
CA ASN A 115 17.84 -22.37 0.61
C ASN A 115 16.63 -22.54 1.56
N MET A 116 15.93 -21.45 1.88
CA MET A 116 14.72 -21.52 2.71
C MET A 116 13.54 -22.13 1.97
N ILE A 117 13.39 -21.87 0.67
CA ILE A 117 12.35 -22.49 -0.16
C ILE A 117 12.57 -24.00 -0.24
N GLU A 118 13.82 -24.44 -0.42
CA GLU A 118 14.16 -25.86 -0.41
C GLU A 118 13.80 -26.52 0.93
N LYS A 119 14.16 -25.89 2.05
CA LYS A 119 13.92 -26.44 3.41
C LYS A 119 12.47 -26.40 3.88
N LEU A 120 11.75 -25.31 3.59
CA LEU A 120 10.42 -25.05 4.17
C LEU A 120 9.28 -25.40 3.22
N SER A 121 9.55 -25.49 1.92
CA SER A 121 8.52 -25.67 0.89
C SER A 121 8.86 -26.79 -0.09
N ASN A 122 9.89 -27.60 0.20
CA ASN A 122 10.37 -28.69 -0.65
C ASN A 122 10.58 -28.23 -2.10
N GLY A 123 11.23 -27.07 -2.27
CA GLY A 123 11.56 -26.50 -3.57
C GLY A 123 10.37 -25.86 -4.31
N LYS A 124 9.16 -25.86 -3.72
CA LYS A 124 7.98 -25.24 -4.34
C LYS A 124 8.05 -23.72 -4.23
N PHE A 125 8.22 -23.06 -5.37
CA PHE A 125 8.13 -21.61 -5.51
C PHE A 125 6.99 -21.26 -6.47
N ALA A 126 6.14 -20.32 -6.05
CA ALA A 126 5.09 -19.78 -6.90
C ALA A 126 5.35 -18.28 -7.12
N GLU A 127 5.52 -17.91 -8.38
CA GLU A 127 5.58 -16.52 -8.79
C GLU A 127 4.26 -15.84 -8.49
N THR A 128 4.32 -14.88 -7.60
CA THR A 128 3.16 -14.14 -7.12
C THR A 128 3.50 -12.67 -7.13
N GLU A 129 2.50 -11.85 -7.47
CA GLU A 129 2.66 -10.41 -7.40
C GLU A 129 2.79 -9.99 -5.93
N LYS A 130 3.86 -9.26 -5.63
CA LYS A 130 4.17 -8.76 -4.28
C LYS A 130 4.34 -7.25 -4.33
N LEU A 131 4.07 -6.58 -3.21
CA LEU A 131 4.47 -5.20 -3.02
C LEU A 131 5.94 -5.19 -2.61
N VAL A 132 6.80 -4.68 -3.46
CA VAL A 132 8.25 -4.70 -3.30
C VAL A 132 8.78 -3.27 -3.16
N ALA A 133 9.64 -3.05 -2.17
CA ALA A 133 10.39 -1.81 -2.02
C ALA A 133 11.78 -2.00 -2.63
N THR A 134 12.02 -1.44 -3.82
CA THR A 134 13.32 -1.51 -4.50
C THR A 134 13.95 -0.13 -4.62
N LEU A 135 15.28 -0.09 -4.71
CA LEU A 135 16.07 1.13 -4.96
C LEU A 135 16.19 1.43 -6.47
N GLU A 136 15.29 0.87 -7.28
CA GLU A 136 15.29 1.06 -8.73
C GLU A 136 14.56 2.34 -9.12
N THR A 137 14.90 2.85 -10.31
CA THR A 137 14.16 3.94 -10.94
C THR A 137 12.71 3.53 -11.14
N LYS A 138 11.79 4.41 -10.77
CA LYS A 138 10.35 4.18 -10.87
C LYS A 138 9.84 4.80 -12.16
N ASP A 139 9.34 3.96 -13.05
CA ASP A 139 8.73 4.42 -14.29
C ASP A 139 7.21 4.38 -14.21
N ARG A 140 6.55 5.39 -14.81
CA ARG A 140 5.10 5.59 -14.78
C ARG A 140 4.48 5.44 -13.38
N TYR A 141 5.20 5.90 -12.35
CA TYR A 141 4.77 5.77 -10.97
C TYR A 141 3.69 6.80 -10.65
N ILE A 142 2.53 6.31 -10.20
CA ILE A 142 1.41 7.16 -9.79
C ILE A 142 1.50 7.44 -8.29
N LEU A 143 1.56 8.72 -7.91
CA LEU A 143 1.60 9.16 -6.51
C LEU A 143 0.94 10.54 -6.30
N HIS A 144 0.54 10.80 -5.06
CA HIS A 144 0.02 12.10 -4.62
C HIS A 144 1.14 13.15 -4.61
N TYR A 145 0.82 14.42 -4.87
CA TYR A 145 1.81 15.50 -4.95
C TYR A 145 2.65 15.64 -3.67
N THR A 146 2.07 15.42 -2.48
CA THR A 146 2.84 15.44 -1.21
C THR A 146 3.88 14.33 -1.12
N ASN A 147 3.56 13.14 -1.62
CA ASN A 147 4.51 12.03 -1.68
C ASN A 147 5.59 12.31 -2.73
N LEU A 148 5.23 12.96 -3.84
CA LEU A 148 6.19 13.41 -4.83
C LEU A 148 7.15 14.45 -4.23
N GLN A 149 6.64 15.47 -3.53
CA GLN A 149 7.47 16.43 -2.78
C GLN A 149 8.43 15.71 -1.83
N GLN A 150 7.94 14.75 -1.05
CA GLN A 150 8.77 13.96 -0.14
C GLN A 150 9.89 13.21 -0.88
N CYS A 151 9.57 12.55 -2.00
CA CYS A 151 10.57 11.82 -2.79
C CYS A 151 11.70 12.75 -3.28
N LEU A 152 11.35 13.94 -3.76
CA LEU A 152 12.32 14.92 -4.24
C LEU A 152 13.13 15.53 -3.10
N ASN A 153 12.51 15.79 -1.95
CA ASN A 153 13.19 16.27 -0.75
C ASN A 153 14.19 15.24 -0.20
N LEU A 154 13.88 13.95 -0.35
CA LEU A 154 14.79 12.84 -0.03
C LEU A 154 15.80 12.55 -1.15
N GLY A 155 15.84 13.38 -2.20
CA GLY A 155 16.90 13.36 -3.22
C GLY A 155 16.61 12.54 -4.47
N MET A 156 15.41 11.96 -4.62
CA MET A 156 15.02 11.37 -5.90
C MET A 156 14.92 12.46 -6.98
N GLU A 157 15.17 12.08 -8.23
CA GLU A 157 15.22 13.01 -9.36
C GLU A 157 13.99 12.79 -10.25
N LEU A 158 13.22 13.85 -10.51
CA LEU A 158 12.10 13.80 -11.46
C LEU A 158 12.64 13.84 -12.89
N GLU A 159 12.53 12.74 -13.62
CA GLU A 159 12.97 12.66 -15.03
C GLU A 159 11.87 13.06 -16.01
N HIS A 160 10.63 12.65 -15.75
CA HIS A 160 9.54 12.85 -16.69
C HIS A 160 8.17 12.91 -15.99
N VAL A 161 7.26 13.68 -16.58
CA VAL A 161 5.84 13.77 -16.16
C VAL A 161 4.98 13.29 -17.32
N TYR A 162 4.27 12.18 -17.13
CA TYR A 162 3.41 11.59 -18.15
C TYR A 162 2.01 12.21 -18.17
N ARG A 163 1.42 12.42 -17.00
CA ARG A 163 0.11 13.08 -16.84
C ARG A 163 -0.13 13.50 -15.40
N VAL A 164 -0.99 14.50 -15.23
CA VAL A 164 -1.36 15.06 -13.93
C VAL A 164 -2.87 15.17 -13.84
N LEU A 165 -3.43 14.63 -12.75
CA LEU A 165 -4.84 14.72 -12.40
C LEU A 165 -4.98 15.67 -11.21
N GLU A 166 -5.61 16.83 -11.42
CA GLU A 166 -5.93 17.79 -10.36
C GLU A 166 -7.32 17.50 -9.77
N PHE A 167 -7.50 17.83 -8.49
CA PHE A 167 -8.76 17.69 -7.78
C PHE A 167 -8.89 18.73 -6.66
N ASP A 168 -10.12 18.98 -6.23
CA ASP A 168 -10.40 19.68 -4.99
C ASP A 168 -10.16 18.73 -3.81
N GLN A 169 -9.62 19.25 -2.70
CA GLN A 169 -9.33 18.46 -1.50
C GLN A 169 -9.72 19.20 -0.22
N LEU A 170 -10.21 18.45 0.77
CA LEU A 170 -10.63 18.95 2.08
C LEU A 170 -10.33 17.90 3.16
N PRO A 171 -10.19 18.28 4.44
CA PRO A 171 -10.06 17.34 5.55
C PRO A 171 -11.44 16.78 5.94
N TRP A 172 -12.20 16.27 4.98
CA TRP A 172 -13.62 15.94 5.16
C TRP A 172 -13.87 14.76 6.10
N LEU A 173 -12.88 13.87 6.29
CA LEU A 173 -12.93 12.79 7.27
C LEU A 173 -12.47 13.21 8.67
N GLU A 174 -11.82 14.37 8.83
CA GLU A 174 -11.25 14.81 10.10
C GLU A 174 -12.28 14.84 11.24
N PRO A 175 -13.48 15.46 11.08
CA PRO A 175 -14.47 15.49 12.17
C PRO A 175 -14.89 14.10 12.64
N TYR A 176 -15.01 13.15 11.70
CA TYR A 176 -15.39 11.77 11.98
C TYR A 176 -14.29 11.04 12.76
N ILE A 177 -13.05 11.10 12.28
CA ILE A 177 -11.91 10.41 12.90
C ILE A 177 -11.58 11.00 14.27
N MET A 178 -11.62 12.32 14.41
CA MET A 178 -11.38 12.99 15.68
C MET A 178 -12.49 12.68 16.69
N GLY A 179 -13.76 12.67 16.24
CA GLY A 179 -14.89 12.26 17.07
C GLY A 179 -14.74 10.84 17.61
N ASN A 180 -14.39 9.88 16.75
CA ASN A 180 -14.15 8.49 17.18
C ASN A 180 -12.93 8.35 18.08
N THR A 181 -11.86 9.11 17.83
CA THR A 181 -10.66 9.11 18.67
C THR A 181 -10.97 9.62 20.08
N GLN A 182 -11.79 10.67 20.19
CA GLN A 182 -12.24 11.18 21.49
C GLN A 182 -13.14 10.18 22.21
N ARG A 183 -14.09 9.54 21.52
CA ARG A 183 -14.93 8.48 22.10
C ARG A 183 -14.11 7.27 22.55
N ARG A 184 -13.09 6.88 21.78
CA ARG A 184 -12.15 5.81 22.14
C ARG A 184 -11.36 6.14 23.41
N ARG A 185 -10.93 7.40 23.56
CA ARG A 185 -10.20 7.88 24.75
C ARG A 185 -11.08 7.85 26.00
N ASN A 186 -12.37 8.15 25.84
CA ASN A 186 -13.33 8.23 26.95
C ASN A 186 -14.06 6.91 27.23
N ALA A 187 -13.78 5.86 26.46
CA ALA A 187 -14.39 4.55 26.61
C ALA A 187 -14.08 3.96 27.98
N LYS A 188 -15.09 3.38 28.64
CA LYS A 188 -14.95 2.82 29.99
C LYS A 188 -14.64 1.33 30.00
N ASN A 189 -14.81 0.66 28.87
CA ASN A 189 -14.60 -0.76 28.70
C ASN A 189 -13.87 -1.08 27.39
N ASP A 190 -13.31 -2.29 27.34
CA ASP A 190 -12.51 -2.76 26.21
C ASP A 190 -13.34 -2.88 24.92
N PHE A 191 -14.61 -3.26 25.05
CA PHE A 191 -15.53 -3.37 23.91
C PHE A 191 -15.72 -2.03 23.19
N GLU A 192 -16.05 -0.96 23.91
CA GLU A 192 -16.21 0.38 23.34
C GLU A 192 -14.91 0.88 22.69
N ARG A 193 -13.77 0.65 23.37
CA ARG A 193 -12.45 1.04 22.83
C ARG A 193 -12.18 0.36 21.48
N ASP A 194 -12.50 -0.93 21.38
CA ASP A 194 -12.30 -1.71 20.16
C ASP A 194 -13.33 -1.38 19.08
N LEU A 195 -14.57 -1.06 19.45
CA LEU A 195 -15.59 -0.54 18.54
C LEU A 195 -15.12 0.75 17.86
N TRP A 196 -14.67 1.76 18.62
CA TRP A 196 -14.23 3.03 18.04
C TRP A 196 -12.96 2.88 17.19
N LYS A 197 -12.07 1.95 17.55
CA LYS A 197 -10.92 1.56 16.72
C LYS A 197 -11.37 0.95 15.40
N LEU A 198 -12.34 0.03 15.45
CA LEU A 198 -12.90 -0.61 14.26
C LEU A 198 -13.57 0.41 13.34
N MET A 199 -14.35 1.36 13.88
CA MET A 199 -15.03 2.38 13.09
C MET A 199 -14.04 3.23 12.28
N ASN A 200 -12.90 3.60 12.86
CA ASN A 200 -11.83 4.28 12.11
C ASN A 200 -11.25 3.39 11.00
N ASN A 201 -10.88 2.15 11.31
CA ASN A 201 -10.25 1.26 10.34
C ASN A 201 -11.20 0.84 9.20
N ALA A 202 -12.49 0.64 9.51
CA ALA A 202 -13.51 0.18 8.57
C ALA A 202 -13.81 1.22 7.49
N VAL A 203 -13.84 2.51 7.83
CA VAL A 203 -14.07 3.59 6.85
C VAL A 203 -12.98 3.59 5.78
N PHE A 204 -11.72 3.45 6.16
CA PHE A 204 -10.63 3.33 5.19
C PHE A 204 -10.89 2.18 4.21
N GLY A 205 -11.15 0.97 4.71
CA GLY A 205 -11.44 -0.19 3.87
C GLY A 205 -12.65 0.03 2.95
N LYS A 206 -13.68 0.70 3.46
CA LYS A 206 -14.89 1.00 2.68
C LYS A 206 -14.64 1.98 1.54
N THR A 207 -13.82 3.01 1.77
CA THR A 207 -13.44 3.98 0.72
C THR A 207 -12.61 3.36 -0.41
N MET A 208 -11.91 2.26 -0.12
CA MET A 208 -11.07 1.55 -1.08
C MET A 208 -11.75 0.32 -1.70
N GLU A 209 -13.03 0.08 -1.39
CA GLU A 209 -13.75 -1.10 -1.84
C GLU A 209 -14.00 -1.05 -3.36
N ASP A 210 -13.63 -2.12 -4.06
CA ASP A 210 -14.03 -2.32 -5.44
C ASP A 210 -15.47 -2.84 -5.50
N VAL A 211 -16.41 -1.91 -5.70
CA VAL A 211 -17.85 -2.21 -5.77
C VAL A 211 -18.21 -3.18 -6.89
N ARG A 212 -17.38 -3.30 -7.94
CA ARG A 212 -17.62 -4.24 -9.05
C ARG A 212 -17.42 -5.69 -8.60
N ARG A 213 -16.57 -5.92 -7.60
CA ARG A 213 -16.31 -7.25 -7.03
C ARG A 213 -17.38 -7.73 -6.05
N ARG A 214 -18.39 -6.90 -5.74
CA ARG A 214 -19.53 -7.32 -4.92
C ARG A 214 -20.41 -8.37 -5.59
N LYS A 215 -20.39 -8.43 -6.93
CA LYS A 215 -21.10 -9.44 -7.71
C LYS A 215 -20.09 -10.16 -8.61
N ARG A 216 -20.03 -11.48 -8.50
CA ARG A 216 -19.32 -12.33 -9.46
C ARG A 216 -20.32 -12.70 -10.57
N ILE A 217 -19.99 -12.37 -11.81
CA ILE A 217 -20.77 -12.77 -12.99
C ILE A 217 -19.83 -13.64 -13.82
N ASP A 218 -20.11 -14.94 -13.82
CA ASP A 218 -19.39 -15.89 -14.66
C ASP A 218 -20.25 -16.19 -15.89
N LEU A 219 -19.64 -16.14 -17.08
CA LEU A 219 -20.29 -16.53 -18.32
C LEU A 219 -19.76 -17.91 -18.69
N VAL A 220 -20.62 -18.92 -18.65
CA VAL A 220 -20.23 -20.32 -18.83
C VAL A 220 -21.02 -20.92 -19.98
N ARG A 221 -20.33 -21.66 -20.85
CA ARG A 221 -20.99 -22.39 -21.94
C ARG A 221 -21.44 -23.77 -21.46
N PRO A 222 -22.67 -24.19 -21.79
CA PRO A 222 -23.14 -25.53 -21.45
C PRO A 222 -22.32 -26.64 -22.12
N ILE A 223 -21.70 -26.37 -23.27
CA ILE A 223 -20.89 -27.33 -24.03
C ILE A 223 -19.42 -26.91 -23.91
N GLY A 224 -18.56 -27.83 -23.48
CA GLY A 224 -17.12 -27.65 -23.31
C GLY A 224 -16.68 -27.07 -21.96
N GLU A 225 -17.61 -26.59 -21.13
CA GLU A 225 -17.35 -26.06 -19.78
C GLU A 225 -18.29 -26.66 -18.73
N GLU A 226 -18.71 -27.92 -18.93
CA GLU A 226 -19.72 -28.62 -18.12
C GLU A 226 -19.33 -28.64 -16.64
N ASN A 227 -18.05 -28.84 -16.34
CA ASN A 227 -17.53 -28.87 -14.97
C ASN A 227 -17.60 -27.49 -14.29
N CYS A 228 -17.34 -26.41 -15.03
CA CYS A 228 -17.48 -25.05 -14.53
C CYS A 228 -18.95 -24.72 -14.25
N LEU A 229 -19.85 -25.12 -15.16
CA LEU A 229 -21.29 -24.93 -15.00
C LEU A 229 -21.80 -25.66 -13.75
N ARG A 230 -21.42 -26.94 -13.57
CA ARG A 230 -21.79 -27.72 -12.38
C ARG A 230 -21.29 -27.07 -11.09
N LYS A 231 -20.04 -26.61 -11.05
CA LYS A 231 -19.49 -25.91 -9.88
C LYS A 231 -20.23 -24.61 -9.58
N MET A 232 -20.57 -23.83 -10.61
CA MET A 232 -21.31 -22.58 -10.46
C MET A 232 -22.73 -22.82 -9.94
N LEU A 233 -23.44 -23.82 -10.48
CA LEU A 233 -24.79 -24.18 -10.05
C LEU A 233 -24.84 -24.74 -8.61
N ALA A 234 -23.75 -25.36 -8.17
CA ALA A 234 -23.60 -25.86 -6.80
C ALA A 234 -23.14 -24.78 -5.80
N ASP A 235 -22.79 -23.57 -6.26
CA ASP A 235 -22.32 -22.49 -5.40
C ASP A 235 -23.50 -21.94 -4.58
N PRO A 236 -23.50 -22.07 -3.23
CA PRO A 236 -24.59 -21.57 -2.39
C PRO A 236 -24.72 -20.05 -2.42
N ALA A 237 -23.71 -19.32 -2.94
CA ALA A 237 -23.76 -17.89 -3.16
C ALA A 237 -24.38 -17.48 -4.51
N LEU A 238 -24.84 -18.44 -5.33
CA LEU A 238 -25.49 -18.14 -6.60
C LEU A 238 -26.85 -17.46 -6.36
N VAL A 239 -26.93 -16.16 -6.70
CA VAL A 239 -28.15 -15.35 -6.53
C VAL A 239 -29.12 -15.51 -7.70
N GLY A 240 -28.64 -15.82 -8.90
CA GLY A 240 -29.48 -15.99 -10.07
C GLY A 240 -28.72 -16.36 -11.32
N GLN A 241 -29.45 -16.90 -12.31
CA GLN A 241 -28.91 -17.32 -13.60
C GLN A 241 -29.78 -16.79 -14.74
N LYS A 242 -29.17 -16.48 -15.88
CA LYS A 242 -29.87 -16.12 -17.11
C LYS A 242 -29.26 -16.89 -18.27
N ILE A 243 -30.09 -17.63 -19.00
CA ILE A 243 -29.69 -18.37 -20.18
C ILE A 243 -29.84 -17.44 -21.38
N PHE A 244 -28.77 -17.29 -22.15
CA PHE A 244 -28.77 -16.55 -23.40
C PHE A 244 -28.76 -17.56 -24.55
N TYR A 245 -29.75 -17.46 -25.42
CA TYR A 245 -29.75 -18.18 -26.69
C TYR A 245 -29.12 -17.27 -27.74
N ALA A 246 -28.13 -17.77 -28.48
CA ALA A 246 -27.72 -17.08 -29.70
C ALA A 246 -28.88 -17.17 -30.69
N LEU A 247 -29.40 -16.03 -31.13
CA LEU A 247 -30.23 -15.99 -32.33
C LEU A 247 -29.30 -16.26 -33.51
N ASN A 248 -29.58 -17.32 -34.25
CA ASN A 248 -28.92 -17.61 -35.52
C ASN A 248 -29.27 -16.57 -36.58
#